data_AF-A0AAU9MTA2-F1
#
_entry.id   AF-A0AAU9MTA2-F1
#
_cell.length_a   1.000
_cell.length_b   1.000
_cell.length_c   1.000
_cell.angle_alpha   90.00
_cell.angle_beta   90.00
_cell.angle_gamma   90.00
#
_symmetry.space_group_name_H-M   'P 1'
#
loop_
_entity.id
_entity.type
_entity.pdbx_description
1 polymer ?
#
loop_
_entity_poly.entity_id
_entity_poly.type
_entity_poly.pdbx_seq_one_letter_code
_entity_poly.pdbx_strand_id
1 'polypeptide(L)'
;MATRDVVSFSGGARYSVTTGRGDGLVSLAQNALTVPPPTSSVSSVIRAFALKRFTATDMIYLLGGHTIGIAHCALFKDRLYNYKNTGKPDPSMDLSLQIIMGRGVLQFDQDLASDRLSKSTVAAIARSSDFNAWFGQAMFKLGATQVLTGKQWQIRKSCRAVNLPTLTSLFN
;
A
#
# COMPACT_ATOMS: atom_id res chain seq x y z
N MET A 1 12.54 -7.97 3.32
CA MET A 1 12.69 -9.41 3.00
C MET A 1 11.37 -10.14 3.20
N ALA A 2 10.80 -10.12 4.41
CA ALA A 2 9.52 -10.79 4.73
C ALA A 2 8.41 -10.56 3.69
N THR A 3 8.20 -9.31 3.25
CA THR A 3 7.20 -8.98 2.22
C THR A 3 7.41 -9.75 0.91
N ARG A 4 8.65 -9.90 0.45
CA ARG A 4 8.97 -10.62 -0.79
C ARG A 4 8.66 -12.10 -0.66
N ASP A 5 8.96 -12.69 0.49
CA ASP A 5 8.71 -14.10 0.76
C ASP A 5 7.19 -14.37 0.84
N VAL A 6 6.41 -13.49 1.47
CA VAL A 6 4.94 -13.58 1.48
C VAL A 6 4.37 -13.49 0.06
N VAL A 7 4.79 -12.51 -0.74
CA VAL A 7 4.34 -12.38 -2.15
C VAL A 7 4.61 -13.68 -2.92
N SER A 8 5.79 -14.26 -2.74
CA SER A 8 6.17 -15.53 -3.37
C SER A 8 5.31 -16.70 -2.90
N PHE A 9 5.01 -16.78 -1.59
CA PHE A 9 4.17 -17.85 -1.03
C PHE A 9 2.70 -17.72 -1.40
N SER A 10 2.23 -16.49 -1.67
CA SER A 10 0.86 -16.23 -2.13
C SER A 10 0.68 -16.40 -3.65
N GLY A 11 1.67 -16.94 -4.36
CA GLY A 11 1.61 -17.22 -5.81
C GLY A 11 2.07 -16.08 -6.72
N GLY A 12 2.59 -14.99 -6.16
CA GLY A 12 3.22 -13.90 -6.92
C GLY A 12 4.66 -14.23 -7.34
N ALA A 13 5.22 -13.44 -8.25
CA ALA A 13 6.62 -13.60 -8.66
C ALA A 13 7.57 -13.18 -7.53
N ARG A 14 8.62 -13.98 -7.32
CA ARG A 14 9.73 -13.63 -6.44
C ARG A 14 10.54 -12.51 -7.09
N TYR A 15 10.79 -11.43 -6.35
CA TYR A 15 11.57 -10.29 -6.84
C TYR A 15 12.82 -10.05 -5.98
N SER A 16 13.78 -9.31 -6.52
CA SER A 16 15.00 -8.92 -5.80
C SER A 16 14.68 -7.91 -4.69
N VAL A 17 15.44 -7.93 -3.60
CA VAL A 17 15.28 -6.97 -2.50
C VAL A 17 16.64 -6.40 -2.17
N THR A 18 16.79 -5.08 -2.27
CA THR A 18 17.99 -4.40 -1.78
C THR A 18 18.07 -4.50 -0.26
N THR A 19 19.26 -4.79 0.27
CA THR A 19 19.56 -4.86 1.70
C THR A 19 20.35 -3.63 2.15
N GLY A 20 20.74 -3.56 3.42
CA GLY A 20 21.56 -2.46 3.94
C GLY A 20 20.77 -1.25 4.45
N ARG A 21 19.44 -1.34 4.61
CA ARG A 21 18.66 -0.30 5.30
C ARG A 21 18.97 -0.32 6.79
N GLY A 22 19.23 0.84 7.37
CA GLY A 22 19.31 1.01 8.81
C GLY A 22 17.97 1.42 9.43
N ASP A 23 17.80 1.15 10.72
CA ASP A 23 16.61 1.50 11.48
C ASP A 23 16.64 2.96 11.91
N GLY A 24 15.55 3.69 11.67
CA GLY A 24 15.42 5.09 12.09
C GLY A 24 15.36 5.27 13.61
N LEU A 25 15.50 6.51 14.07
CA LEU A 25 15.48 6.86 15.49
C LEU A 25 14.15 7.50 15.95
N VAL A 26 13.27 7.83 15.01
CA VAL A 26 12.04 8.59 15.26
C VAL A 26 10.82 7.85 14.70
N SER A 27 9.74 7.81 15.48
CA SER A 27 8.42 7.32 15.05
C SER A 27 7.35 8.24 15.63
N LEU A 28 6.70 9.03 14.77
CA LEU A 28 5.67 10.01 15.16
C LEU A 28 4.35 9.66 14.46
N ALA A 29 3.26 9.59 15.22
CA ALA A 29 1.94 9.30 14.68
C ALA A 29 1.50 10.33 13.63
N GLN A 30 1.90 11.60 13.75
CA GLN A 30 1.56 12.63 12.77
C GLN A 30 2.09 12.31 11.37
N ASN A 31 3.23 11.62 11.25
CA ASN A 31 3.80 11.25 9.96
C ASN A 31 2.96 10.19 9.22
N ALA A 32 2.09 9.46 9.93
CA ALA A 32 1.19 8.48 9.32
C ALA A 32 -0.10 9.12 8.76
N LEU A 33 -0.40 10.38 9.10
CA LEU A 33 -1.57 11.09 8.58
C LEU A 33 -1.51 11.34 7.06
N THR A 34 -0.34 11.17 6.45
CA THR A 34 -0.15 11.30 5.00
C THR A 34 -0.61 10.07 4.21
N VAL A 35 -0.98 8.97 4.89
CA VAL A 35 -1.47 7.75 4.22
C VAL A 35 -2.90 7.98 3.73
N PRO A 36 -3.19 7.84 2.43
CA PRO A 36 -4.53 8.10 1.92
C PRO A 36 -5.58 7.13 2.49
N PRO A 37 -6.73 7.61 2.98
CA PRO A 37 -7.84 6.74 3.38
C PRO A 37 -8.50 6.08 2.16
N PRO A 38 -9.26 4.98 2.36
CA PRO A 38 -9.94 4.26 1.26
C PRO A 38 -11.05 5.05 0.57
N THR A 39 -11.39 6.24 1.08
CA THR A 39 -12.37 7.17 0.50
C THR A 39 -11.73 8.29 -0.32
N SER A 40 -10.40 8.28 -0.47
CA SER A 40 -9.67 9.29 -1.24
C SER A 40 -10.02 9.25 -2.73
N SER A 41 -9.93 10.39 -3.42
CA SER A 41 -10.04 10.41 -4.89
C SER A 41 -8.81 9.80 -5.56
N VAL A 42 -8.99 9.20 -6.75
CA VAL A 42 -7.90 8.69 -7.60
C VAL A 42 -6.82 9.75 -7.84
N SER A 43 -7.23 10.99 -8.14
CA SER A 43 -6.30 12.12 -8.33
C SER A 43 -5.43 12.42 -7.09
N SER A 44 -6.00 12.32 -5.89
CA SER A 44 -5.27 12.57 -4.64
C SER A 44 -4.27 11.47 -4.33
N VAL A 45 -4.64 10.20 -4.57
CA VAL A 45 -3.72 9.06 -4.36
C VAL A 45 -2.59 9.07 -5.39
N ILE A 46 -2.88 9.39 -6.66
CA ILE A 46 -1.83 9.58 -7.68
C ILE A 46 -0.81 10.65 -7.22
N ARG A 47 -1.28 11.78 -6.67
CA ARG A 47 -0.40 12.83 -6.13
C ARG A 47 0.43 12.33 -4.95
N ALA A 48 -0.17 11.59 -4.03
CA ALA A 48 0.53 11.03 -2.86
C ALA A 48 1.66 10.07 -3.28
N PHE A 49 1.41 9.20 -4.26
CA PHE A 49 2.43 8.31 -4.83
C PHE A 49 3.49 9.08 -5.62
N ALA A 50 3.12 10.12 -6.36
CA ALA A 50 4.05 10.97 -7.08
C ALA A 50 5.05 11.69 -6.16
N LEU A 51 4.63 12.12 -4.95
CA LEU A 51 5.53 12.67 -3.92
C LEU A 51 6.59 11.67 -3.46
N LYS A 52 6.34 10.38 -3.63
CA LYS A 52 7.27 9.28 -3.37
C LYS A 52 7.98 8.78 -4.64
N ARG A 53 7.89 9.54 -5.74
CA ARG A 53 8.51 9.25 -7.05
C ARG A 53 7.93 8.00 -7.76
N PHE A 54 6.68 7.65 -7.48
CA PHE A 54 5.94 6.62 -8.19
C PHE A 54 5.08 7.21 -9.31
N THR A 55 5.01 6.49 -10.42
CA THR A 55 4.06 6.80 -11.51
C THR A 55 2.66 6.28 -11.14
N ALA A 56 1.63 6.73 -11.85
CA ALA A 56 0.28 6.18 -11.69
C ALA A 56 0.23 4.67 -12.00
N THR A 57 1.05 4.20 -12.95
CA THR A 57 1.19 2.77 -13.26
C THR A 57 1.81 2.00 -12.11
N ASP A 58 2.89 2.51 -11.50
CA ASP A 58 3.50 1.87 -10.32
C ASP A 58 2.49 1.78 -9.16
N MET A 59 1.72 2.84 -8.95
CA MET A 59 0.66 2.89 -7.95
C MET A 59 -0.38 1.78 -8.20
N ILE A 60 -0.87 1.62 -9.43
CA ILE A 60 -1.85 0.59 -9.77
C ILE A 60 -1.28 -0.82 -9.53
N TYR A 61 -0.02 -1.07 -9.90
CA TYR A 61 0.62 -2.34 -9.55
C TYR A 61 0.68 -2.55 -8.05
N LEU A 62 1.14 -1.58 -7.27
CA LEU A 62 1.23 -1.70 -5.80
C LEU A 62 -0.14 -1.93 -5.14
N LEU A 63 -1.19 -1.30 -5.64
CA LEU A 63 -2.57 -1.50 -5.17
C LEU A 63 -3.11 -2.90 -5.50
N GLY A 64 -2.54 -3.59 -6.47
CA GLY A 64 -2.79 -5.01 -6.71
C GLY A 64 -2.48 -5.91 -5.49
N GLY A 65 -1.76 -5.39 -4.49
CA GLY A 65 -1.58 -6.04 -3.19
C GLY A 65 -2.90 -6.31 -2.44
N HIS A 66 -3.98 -5.59 -2.77
CA HIS A 66 -5.32 -5.87 -2.24
C HIS A 66 -5.96 -7.17 -2.76
N THR A 67 -5.29 -7.90 -3.66
CA THR A 67 -5.74 -9.23 -4.13
C THR A 67 -5.75 -10.29 -3.02
N ILE A 68 -4.99 -10.08 -1.95
CA ILE A 68 -4.95 -10.94 -0.75
C ILE A 68 -5.13 -10.11 0.52
N GLY A 69 -5.64 -10.76 1.56
CA GLY A 69 -5.80 -10.16 2.89
C GLY A 69 -7.26 -9.90 3.26
N ILE A 70 -7.45 -9.04 4.26
CA ILE A 70 -8.76 -8.69 4.82
C ILE A 70 -8.85 -7.18 5.06
N ALA A 71 -10.06 -6.65 5.08
CA ALA A 71 -10.35 -5.27 5.46
C ALA A 71 -11.34 -5.23 6.62
N HIS A 72 -11.16 -4.28 7.55
CA HIS A 72 -12.13 -4.05 8.61
C HIS A 72 -13.44 -3.48 8.04
N CYS A 73 -14.58 -3.94 8.56
CA CYS A 73 -15.92 -3.51 8.09
C CYS A 73 -16.09 -1.99 8.08
N ALA A 74 -15.49 -1.28 9.03
CA ALA A 74 -15.56 0.18 9.11
C ALA A 74 -15.08 0.90 7.83
N LEU A 75 -14.24 0.27 7.02
CA LEU A 75 -13.67 0.86 5.80
C LEU A 75 -14.60 0.80 4.58
N PHE A 76 -15.64 -0.04 4.61
CA PHE A 76 -16.58 -0.19 3.49
C PHE A 76 -18.05 -0.25 3.93
N LYS A 77 -18.35 -0.23 5.23
CA LYS A 77 -19.72 -0.27 5.77
C LYS A 77 -20.63 0.82 5.19
N ASP A 78 -20.11 2.02 4.96
CA ASP A 78 -20.90 3.12 4.35
C ASP A 78 -21.49 2.70 3.00
N ARG A 79 -20.68 2.02 2.18
CA ARG A 79 -21.09 1.50 0.87
C ARG A 79 -22.21 0.46 0.96
N LEU A 80 -22.39 -0.19 2.12
CA LEU A 80 -23.42 -1.22 2.30
C LEU A 80 -24.78 -0.66 2.70
N TYR A 81 -24.82 0.47 3.41
CA TYR A 81 -26.05 0.91 4.09
C TYR A 81 -26.47 2.35 3.77
N ASN A 82 -25.52 3.28 3.62
CA ASN A 82 -25.84 4.70 3.51
C ASN A 82 -24.81 5.44 2.64
N TYR A 83 -24.53 4.89 1.46
CA TYR A 83 -23.48 5.39 0.60
C TYR A 83 -23.69 6.87 0.30
N LYS A 84 -22.73 7.72 0.68
CA LYS A 84 -22.80 9.17 0.46
C LYS A 84 -24.10 9.81 0.99
N ASN A 85 -24.60 9.34 2.14
CA ASN A 85 -25.83 9.84 2.79
C ASN A 85 -27.11 9.66 1.95
N THR A 86 -27.15 8.67 1.05
CA THR A 86 -28.32 8.41 0.20
C THR A 86 -29.40 7.54 0.86
N GLY A 87 -29.10 6.96 2.03
CA GLY A 87 -29.92 5.93 2.68
C GLY A 87 -29.93 4.59 1.94
N LYS A 88 -29.04 4.39 0.96
CA LYS A 88 -29.01 3.21 0.08
C LYS A 88 -27.57 2.65 -0.05
N PRO A 89 -27.42 1.36 -0.44
CA PRO A 89 -26.11 0.81 -0.82
C PRO A 89 -25.52 1.51 -2.05
N ASP A 90 -24.19 1.44 -2.19
CA ASP A 90 -23.46 1.93 -3.35
C ASP A 90 -23.91 1.16 -4.62
N PRO A 91 -24.50 1.82 -5.63
CA PRO A 91 -25.01 1.16 -6.82
C PRO A 91 -23.90 0.61 -7.73
N SER A 92 -22.64 1.05 -7.55
CA SER A 92 -21.49 0.53 -8.30
C SER A 92 -20.92 -0.75 -7.72
N MET A 93 -21.39 -1.18 -6.54
CA MET A 93 -20.96 -2.39 -5.88
C MET A 93 -21.96 -3.51 -6.14
N ASP A 94 -21.50 -4.61 -6.74
CA ASP A 94 -22.27 -5.85 -6.75
C ASP A 94 -22.26 -6.46 -5.34
N LEU A 95 -23.29 -6.14 -4.57
CA LEU A 95 -23.41 -6.56 -3.18
C LEU A 95 -23.38 -8.08 -3.04
N SER A 96 -24.04 -8.80 -3.96
CA SER A 96 -24.11 -10.26 -3.95
C SER A 96 -22.75 -10.87 -4.26
N LEU A 97 -22.07 -10.41 -5.31
CA LEU A 97 -20.75 -10.93 -5.69
C LEU A 97 -19.69 -10.63 -4.64
N GLN A 98 -19.66 -9.40 -4.10
CA GLN A 98 -18.56 -8.96 -3.25
C GLN A 98 -18.73 -9.44 -1.80
N ILE A 99 -19.95 -9.42 -1.24
CA ILE A 99 -20.14 -9.75 0.19
C ILE A 99 -20.31 -11.25 0.41
N ILE A 100 -21.06 -11.97 -0.44
CA ILE A 100 -21.24 -13.42 -0.29
C ILE A 100 -19.91 -14.15 -0.50
N MET A 101 -19.03 -13.62 -1.35
CA MET A 101 -17.69 -14.17 -1.57
C MET A 101 -16.63 -13.69 -0.55
N GLY A 102 -17.02 -12.88 0.46
CA GLY A 102 -16.09 -12.36 1.47
C GLY A 102 -15.06 -11.35 0.93
N ARG A 103 -15.33 -10.74 -0.22
CA ARG A 103 -14.46 -9.80 -0.93
C ARG A 103 -14.94 -8.37 -0.71
N GLY A 104 -14.85 -7.88 0.53
CA GLY A 104 -15.18 -6.47 0.81
C GLY A 104 -14.32 -5.53 -0.04
N VAL A 105 -14.91 -4.90 -1.05
CA VAL A 105 -14.21 -3.98 -1.97
C VAL A 105 -14.18 -2.59 -1.35
N LEU A 106 -12.98 -2.01 -1.19
CA LEU A 106 -12.86 -0.62 -0.74
C LEU A 106 -13.40 0.32 -1.82
N GLN A 107 -13.91 1.49 -1.43
CA GLN A 107 -14.42 2.47 -2.40
C GLN A 107 -13.35 2.78 -3.45
N PHE A 108 -12.14 3.05 -2.98
CA PHE A 108 -11.01 3.38 -3.85
C PHE A 108 -10.67 2.29 -4.88
N ASP A 109 -10.81 1.00 -4.55
CA ASP A 109 -10.53 -0.10 -5.48
C ASP A 109 -11.52 -0.06 -6.67
N GLN A 110 -12.80 0.24 -6.40
CA GLN A 110 -13.83 0.40 -7.43
C GLN A 110 -13.62 1.68 -8.24
N ASP A 111 -13.26 2.78 -7.56
CA ASP A 111 -12.97 4.05 -8.21
C ASP A 111 -11.76 3.92 -9.14
N LEU A 112 -10.74 3.15 -8.77
CA LEU A 112 -9.56 2.93 -9.61
C LEU A 112 -9.91 2.30 -10.96
N ALA A 113 -10.88 1.38 -10.99
CA ALA A 113 -11.33 0.71 -12.21
C ALA A 113 -12.25 1.59 -13.09
N SER A 114 -12.90 2.61 -12.52
CA SER A 114 -13.92 3.42 -13.20
C SER A 114 -13.48 4.86 -13.50
N ASP A 115 -12.50 5.40 -12.76
CA ASP A 115 -12.03 6.78 -12.90
C ASP A 115 -11.32 7.01 -14.24
N ARG A 116 -11.55 8.18 -14.83
CA ARG A 116 -11.01 8.57 -16.14
C ARG A 116 -9.47 8.55 -16.21
N LEU A 117 -8.78 8.74 -15.07
CA LEU A 117 -7.32 8.81 -14.99
C LEU A 117 -6.67 7.43 -14.95
N SER A 118 -7.37 6.40 -14.50
CA SER A 118 -6.80 5.07 -14.22
C SER A 118 -7.47 3.93 -14.99
N LYS A 119 -8.74 4.08 -15.42
CA LYS A 119 -9.53 2.99 -16.03
C LYS A 119 -8.83 2.29 -17.20
N SER A 120 -8.16 3.04 -18.08
CA SER A 120 -7.48 2.47 -19.26
C SER A 120 -6.27 1.65 -18.84
N THR A 121 -5.49 2.14 -17.88
CA THR A 121 -4.32 1.45 -17.33
C THR A 121 -4.73 0.20 -16.54
N VAL A 122 -5.76 0.28 -15.70
CA VAL A 122 -6.31 -0.87 -14.97
C VAL A 122 -6.79 -1.95 -15.96
N ALA A 123 -7.54 -1.57 -16.98
CA ALA A 123 -8.04 -2.51 -17.98
C ALA A 123 -6.93 -3.11 -18.84
N ALA A 124 -5.82 -2.40 -19.06
CA ALA A 124 -4.64 -2.94 -19.73
C ALA A 124 -3.91 -3.95 -18.84
N ILE A 125 -3.67 -3.61 -17.57
CA ILE A 125 -3.00 -4.49 -16.61
C ILE A 125 -3.81 -5.76 -16.37
N ALA A 126 -5.14 -5.66 -16.24
CA ALA A 126 -6.03 -6.81 -16.03
C ALA A 126 -6.01 -7.83 -17.20
N ARG A 127 -5.58 -7.42 -18.39
CA ARG A 127 -5.45 -8.29 -19.58
C ARG A 127 -4.02 -8.80 -19.79
N SER A 128 -3.05 -8.29 -19.04
CA SER A 128 -1.64 -8.67 -19.19
C SER A 128 -1.31 -9.92 -18.38
N SER A 129 -0.43 -10.77 -18.92
CA SER A 129 0.20 -11.88 -18.20
C SER A 129 1.31 -11.43 -17.24
N ASP A 130 1.78 -10.19 -17.38
CA ASP A 130 3.04 -9.74 -16.77
C ASP A 130 2.83 -9.04 -15.43
N PHE A 131 1.60 -9.09 -14.90
CA PHE A 131 1.23 -8.44 -13.63
C PHE A 131 2.21 -8.78 -12.52
N ASN A 132 2.55 -10.07 -12.33
CA ASN A 132 3.45 -10.52 -11.29
C ASN A 132 4.86 -9.92 -11.41
N ALA A 133 5.37 -9.79 -12.64
CA ALA A 133 6.70 -9.22 -12.88
C ALA A 133 6.73 -7.73 -12.54
N TRP A 134 5.74 -6.98 -13.03
CA TRP A 134 5.65 -5.53 -12.79
C TRP A 134 5.27 -5.19 -11.35
N PHE A 135 4.44 -6.01 -10.71
CA PHE A 135 4.20 -5.93 -9.27
C PHE A 135 5.51 -6.06 -8.49
N GLY A 136 6.34 -7.06 -8.83
CA GLY A 136 7.67 -7.24 -8.24
C GLY A 136 8.60 -6.05 -8.45
N GLN A 137 8.60 -5.44 -9.64
CA GLN A 137 9.37 -4.22 -9.94
C GLN A 137 8.88 -3.03 -9.11
N ALA A 138 7.57 -2.84 -9.00
CA ALA A 138 6.99 -1.77 -8.19
C ALA A 138 7.34 -1.96 -6.70
N MET A 139 7.31 -3.20 -6.21
CA MET A 139 7.73 -3.55 -4.84
C MET A 139 9.23 -3.34 -4.60
N PHE A 140 10.08 -3.65 -5.58
CA PHE A 140 11.52 -3.34 -5.53
C PHE A 140 11.75 -1.84 -5.37
N LYS A 141 11.07 -1.03 -6.19
CA LYS A 141 11.11 0.44 -6.13
C LYS A 141 10.57 0.98 -4.80
N LEU A 142 9.47 0.41 -4.29
CA LEU A 142 8.91 0.73 -2.97
C LEU A 142 9.93 0.49 -1.86
N GLY A 143 10.63 -0.65 -1.90
CA GLY A 143 11.72 -0.91 -0.97
C GLY A 143 12.80 0.17 -1.01
N ALA A 144 13.14 0.70 -2.17
CA ALA A 144 14.19 1.72 -2.32
C ALA A 144 13.75 3.15 -1.92
N THR A 145 12.53 3.34 -1.42
CA THR A 145 12.02 4.68 -1.09
C THR A 145 12.57 5.17 0.24
N GLN A 146 13.09 6.41 0.26
CA GLN A 146 13.50 7.15 1.47
C GLN A 146 14.43 6.36 2.42
N VAL A 147 15.36 5.60 1.85
CA VAL A 147 16.31 4.79 2.61
C VAL A 147 17.27 5.70 3.36
N LEU A 148 17.44 5.47 4.66
CA LEU A 148 18.40 6.21 5.47
C LEU A 148 19.83 5.85 5.06
N THR A 149 20.67 6.86 4.85
CA THR A 149 22.11 6.72 4.59
C THR A 149 22.88 7.59 5.60
N GLY A 150 24.15 7.26 5.88
CA GLY A 150 25.00 8.07 6.78
C GLY A 150 24.82 7.77 8.27
N LYS A 151 24.84 8.79 9.15
CA LYS A 151 24.84 8.63 10.62
C LYS A 151 23.45 8.62 11.29
N GLN A 152 22.37 8.56 10.51
CA GLN A 152 20.99 8.73 10.99
C GLN A 152 20.25 7.40 11.27
N TRP A 153 20.98 6.29 11.44
CA TRP A 153 20.41 4.96 11.60
C TRP A 153 21.19 4.10 12.60
N GLN A 154 20.56 3.01 13.03
CA GLN A 154 21.16 1.97 13.86
C GLN A 154 20.68 0.58 13.44
N ILE A 155 21.29 -0.48 13.98
CA ILE A 155 20.70 -1.83 13.96
C ILE A 155 20.03 -2.04 15.31
N ARG A 156 18.69 -2.04 15.34
CA ARG A 156 17.95 -2.26 16.59
C ARG A 156 18.07 -3.72 17.03
N LYS A 157 18.34 -3.93 18.32
CA LYS A 157 18.28 -5.27 18.93
C LYS A 157 16.84 -5.74 19.13
N SER A 158 15.92 -4.79 19.29
CA SER A 158 14.48 -5.00 19.35
C SER A 158 13.78 -4.04 18.40
N CYS A 159 12.99 -4.55 17.45
CA CYS A 159 12.28 -3.72 16.47
C CYS A 159 11.34 -2.70 17.14
N ARG A 160 10.88 -2.99 18.36
CA ARG A 160 9.91 -2.18 19.11
C ARG A 160 10.53 -0.96 19.80
N ALA A 161 11.85 -0.88 19.93
CA ALA A 161 12.52 0.17 20.70
C ALA A 161 13.80 0.68 20.01
N VAL A 162 14.09 1.97 20.18
CA VAL A 162 15.37 2.59 19.81
C VAL A 162 16.42 2.10 20.81
N ASN A 163 17.63 1.71 20.35
CA ASN A 163 18.69 1.38 21.30
C ASN A 163 19.10 2.65 22.07
N LEU A 164 19.34 2.51 23.38
CA LEU A 164 19.87 3.61 24.19
C LEU A 164 21.37 3.83 23.89
N PRO A 165 21.86 5.08 24.02
CA PRO A 165 23.29 5.35 24.02
C PRO A 165 23.96 4.51 25.10
N THR A 166 25.09 3.85 24.79
CA THR A 166 25.90 3.22 25.83
C THR A 166 26.51 4.32 26.70
N LEU A 167 26.72 4.07 28.00
CA LEU A 167 27.33 5.05 28.92
C LEU A 167 28.67 5.59 28.39
N THR A 168 29.42 4.79 27.64
CA THR A 168 30.67 5.20 26.96
C THR A 168 30.49 6.24 25.83
N SER A 169 29.28 6.43 25.29
CA SER A 169 28.97 7.42 24.26
C SER A 169 28.43 8.75 24.81
N LEU A 170 28.17 8.83 26.12
CA LEU A 170 27.69 10.04 26.79
C LEU A 170 28.83 10.89 27.40
N PHE A 171 30.05 10.37 27.42
CA PHE A 171 31.23 11.00 28.02
C PHE A 171 32.37 11.26 27.03
N ASN A 172 32.10 11.17 25.72
CA ASN A 172 33.03 11.54 24.64
C ASN A 172 32.37 12.54 23.69
#